data_AF-A0A0A1HXL7-F1
#
_entry.id   AF-A0A0A1HXL7-F1
#
_cell.length_a   1.000
_cell.length_b   1.000
_cell.length_c   1.000
_cell.angle_alpha   90.00
_cell.angle_beta   90.00
_cell.angle_gamma   90.00
#
_symmetry.space_group_name_H-M   'P 1'
#
loop_
_entity.id
_entity.type
_entity.pdbx_description
1 polymer ?
#
loop_
_entity_poly.entity_id
_entity_poly.type
_entity_poly.pdbx_seq_one_letter_code
_entity_poly.pdbx_strand_id
1 'polypeptide(L)'
;MLDFVEHSECRFVRNGEEFPGPQARAHLEKKLNYLEDKNKVNSAEDFIDLAATQSSMSGRDYEVRCPEGAQPAGTWLKRELQRQRQLH
;
A
#
# COMPACT_ATOMS: atom_id res chain seq x y z
N MET A 1 -8.69 2.82 -1.90
CA MET A 1 -7.26 2.69 -1.51
C MET A 1 -6.36 2.33 -2.69
N LEU A 2 -6.62 1.23 -3.41
CA LEU A 2 -5.80 0.82 -4.58
C LEU A 2 -5.77 1.90 -5.69
N ASP A 3 -6.91 2.54 -5.97
CA ASP A 3 -6.98 3.66 -6.92
C ASP A 3 -6.07 4.83 -6.54
N PHE A 4 -5.96 5.15 -5.24
CA PHE A 4 -5.06 6.20 -4.77
C PHE A 4 -3.59 5.85 -5.03
N VAL A 5 -3.20 4.59 -4.81
CA VAL A 5 -1.84 4.13 -5.10
C VAL A 5 -1.52 4.25 -6.59
N GLU A 6 -2.44 3.83 -7.45
CA GLU A 6 -2.26 3.87 -8.90
C GLU A 6 -2.05 5.28 -9.46
N HIS A 7 -2.83 6.24 -8.96
CA HIS A 7 -2.86 7.59 -9.48
C HIS A 7 -1.98 8.57 -8.69
N SER A 8 -1.30 8.11 -7.64
CA SER A 8 -0.34 8.95 -6.91
C SER A 8 0.90 9.24 -7.75
N GLU A 9 1.51 10.41 -7.53
CA GLU A 9 2.81 10.76 -8.12
C GLU A 9 3.99 10.07 -7.41
N CYS A 10 3.72 9.29 -6.37
CA CYS A 10 4.73 8.60 -5.58
C CYS A 10 5.22 7.32 -6.28
N ARG A 11 6.52 7.03 -6.14
CA ARG A 11 7.12 5.74 -6.53
C ARG A 11 7.04 4.78 -5.36
N PHE A 12 6.52 3.58 -5.60
CA PHE A 12 6.45 2.54 -4.57
C PHE A 12 7.75 1.76 -4.51
N VAL A 13 8.34 1.63 -3.33
CA VAL A 13 9.62 0.94 -3.13
C VAL A 13 9.36 -0.40 -2.45
N ARG A 14 9.71 -1.49 -3.12
CA ARG A 14 9.60 -2.85 -2.60
C ARG A 14 10.95 -3.54 -2.70
N ASN A 15 11.49 -3.96 -1.56
CA ASN A 15 12.79 -4.63 -1.46
C ASN A 15 13.97 -3.82 -2.07
N GLY A 16 13.86 -2.49 -2.10
CA GLY A 16 14.87 -1.59 -2.67
C GLY A 16 14.68 -1.27 -4.15
N GLU A 17 13.67 -1.86 -4.80
CA GLU A 17 13.31 -1.55 -6.19
C GLU A 17 12.10 -0.61 -6.25
N GLU A 18 12.13 0.34 -7.20
CA GLU A 18 11.06 1.31 -7.40
C GLU A 18 10.08 0.93 -8.51
N PHE A 19 8.80 1.04 -8.21
CA PHE A 19 7.69 0.69 -9.10
C PHE A 19 6.75 1.89 -9.29
N PRO A 20 6.24 2.12 -10.52
CA PRO A 20 5.20 3.11 -10.77
C PRO A 20 3.86 2.70 -10.13
N GLY A 21 2.97 3.67 -9.93
CA GLY A 21 1.63 3.49 -9.35
C GLY A 21 0.86 2.27 -9.89
N PRO A 22 0.69 2.10 -11.22
CA PRO A 22 -0.02 0.94 -11.77
C PRO A 22 0.58 -0.43 -11.40
N GLN A 23 1.91 -0.52 -11.34
CA GLN A 23 2.59 -1.76 -10.92
C GLN A 23 2.46 -1.99 -9.42
N ALA A 24 2.50 -0.92 -8.62
CA ALA A 24 2.25 -0.99 -7.20
C ALA A 24 0.82 -1.43 -6.89
N ARG A 25 -0.19 -0.87 -7.60
CA ARG A 25 -1.60 -1.31 -7.53
C ARG A 25 -1.72 -2.80 -7.79
N ALA A 26 -1.21 -3.29 -8.92
CA ALA A 26 -1.34 -4.70 -9.30
C ALA A 26 -0.69 -5.63 -8.26
N HIS A 27 0.45 -5.24 -7.69
CA HIS A 27 1.10 -6.00 -6.61
C HIS A 27 0.26 -6.04 -5.34
N LEU A 28 -0.28 -4.90 -4.90
CA LEU A 28 -1.10 -4.80 -3.71
C LEU A 28 -2.45 -5.51 -3.87
N GLU A 29 -3.07 -5.40 -5.04
CA GLU A 29 -4.31 -6.10 -5.40
C GLU A 29 -4.13 -7.62 -5.35
N LYS A 30 -3.01 -8.14 -5.91
CA LYS A 30 -2.69 -9.56 -5.78
C LYS A 30 -2.57 -10.01 -4.33
N LYS A 31 -1.98 -9.19 -3.46
CA LYS A 31 -1.88 -9.49 -2.02
C LYS A 31 -3.23 -9.41 -1.33
N LEU A 32 -4.07 -8.43 -1.67
CA LEU A 32 -5.42 -8.30 -1.15
C LEU A 32 -6.25 -9.55 -1.48
N ASN A 33 -6.32 -9.93 -2.76
CA ASN A 33 -7.07 -11.11 -3.20
C ASN A 33 -6.63 -12.38 -2.45
N TYR A 34 -5.31 -12.57 -2.31
CA TYR A 34 -4.77 -13.70 -1.54
C TYR A 34 -5.21 -13.69 -0.06
N LEU A 35 -5.31 -12.53 0.57
CA LEU A 35 -5.73 -12.41 1.97
C LEU A 35 -7.24 -12.56 2.13
N GLU A 36 -8.03 -12.05 1.18
CA GLU A 36 -9.48 -12.23 1.11
C GLU A 36 -9.83 -13.71 0.94
N ASP A 37 -9.16 -14.43 0.04
CA ASP A 37 -9.29 -15.89 -0.13
C ASP A 37 -8.99 -16.68 1.17
N LYS A 38 -8.23 -16.07 2.09
CA LYS A 38 -7.88 -16.66 3.39
C LYS A 38 -8.73 -16.10 4.54
N ASN A 39 -9.74 -15.27 4.28
CA ASN A 39 -10.54 -14.57 5.28
C ASN A 39 -9.68 -13.79 6.30
N LYS A 40 -8.59 -13.19 5.85
CA LYS A 40 -7.63 -12.46 6.71
C LYS A 40 -7.79 -10.95 6.72
N VAL A 41 -8.54 -10.39 5.78
CA VAL A 41 -8.77 -8.95 5.65
C VAL A 41 -10.25 -8.68 5.88
N ASN A 42 -10.56 -7.92 6.93
CA ASN A 42 -11.92 -7.52 7.28
C ASN A 42 -12.10 -5.99 7.24
N SER A 43 -11.01 -5.25 7.05
CA SER A 43 -10.98 -3.79 7.08
C SER A 43 -9.91 -3.22 6.16
N ALA A 44 -10.00 -1.91 5.87
CA ALA A 44 -8.95 -1.20 5.14
C ALA A 44 -7.63 -1.18 5.93
N GLU A 45 -7.70 -1.13 7.25
CA GLU A 45 -6.56 -1.26 8.15
C GLU A 45 -5.87 -2.62 8.02
N ASP A 46 -6.63 -3.72 8.00
CA ASP A 46 -6.07 -5.06 7.79
C ASP A 46 -5.35 -5.15 6.44
N PHE A 47 -5.94 -4.57 5.39
CA PHE A 47 -5.27 -4.49 4.10
C PHE A 47 -3.95 -3.73 4.20
N ILE A 48 -3.93 -2.57 4.86
CA ILE A 48 -2.70 -1.77 4.99
C ILE A 48 -1.63 -2.56 5.77
N ASP A 49 -1.99 -3.15 6.89
CA ASP A 49 -1.05 -3.81 7.78
C ASP A 49 -0.53 -5.13 7.20
N LEU A 50 -1.40 -5.93 6.59
CA LEU A 50 -1.05 -7.27 6.10
C LEU A 50 -0.56 -7.29 4.64
N ALA A 51 -1.08 -6.41 3.78
CA ALA A 51 -0.72 -6.36 2.37
C ALA A 51 0.24 -5.23 2.02
N ALA A 52 0.06 -4.04 2.57
CA ALA A 52 0.67 -2.83 2.02
C ALA A 52 1.82 -2.22 2.86
N THR A 53 2.14 -2.80 4.02
CA THR A 53 3.21 -2.30 4.89
C THR A 53 4.55 -2.98 4.62
N GLN A 54 4.56 -4.30 4.39
CA GLN A 54 5.80 -5.04 4.21
C GLN A 54 5.65 -6.26 3.29
N SER A 55 6.78 -6.76 2.82
CA SER A 55 6.86 -8.00 2.05
C SER A 55 6.58 -9.22 2.92
N SER A 56 5.56 -10.00 2.57
CA SER A 56 5.30 -11.28 3.23
C SER A 56 6.39 -12.33 2.95
N MET A 57 7.20 -12.14 1.91
CA MET A 57 8.29 -13.06 1.54
C MET A 57 9.61 -12.74 2.23
N SER A 58 9.92 -11.45 2.42
CA SER A 58 11.23 -10.99 2.90
C SER A 58 11.18 -10.25 4.25
N GLY A 59 9.99 -9.93 4.75
CA GLY A 59 9.81 -9.13 5.98
C GLY A 59 10.28 -7.67 5.88
N ARG A 60 10.69 -7.22 4.69
CA ARG A 60 11.14 -5.83 4.49
C ARG A 60 9.95 -4.90 4.31
N ASP A 61 9.99 -3.78 5.02
CA ASP A 61 9.03 -2.71 4.89
C ASP A 61 9.04 -2.11 3.48
N TYR A 62 7.85 -1.69 3.06
CA TYR A 62 7.64 -0.95 1.84
C TYR A 62 7.75 0.55 2.14
N GLU A 63 8.26 1.30 1.17
CA GLU A 63 8.33 2.75 1.23
C GLU A 63 7.62 3.35 0.03
N VAL A 64 7.31 4.64 0.11
CA VAL A 64 6.96 5.45 -1.04
C VAL A 64 7.91 6.63 -1.12
N ARG A 65 8.36 6.94 -2.33
CA ARG A 65 9.14 8.14 -2.66
C ARG A 65 8.22 9.10 -3.37
N CYS A 66 7.71 10.08 -2.64
CA CYS A 66 6.84 11.13 -3.13
C CYS A 66 7.67 12.40 -3.42
N PRO A 67 7.13 13.38 -4.17
CA PRO A 67 7.78 14.68 -4.36
C PRO A 67 8.21 15.36 -3.05
N GLU A 68 7.43 15.18 -1.98
CA GLU A 68 7.67 15.75 -0.65
C GLU A 68 8.70 14.95 0.17
N GLY A 69 9.12 13.77 -0.30
CA GLY A 69 10.11 12.91 0.34
C GLY A 69 9.72 11.44 0.44
N ALA A 70 10.67 10.65 0.95
CA ALA A 70 10.46 9.23 1.23
C ALA A 70 9.76 9.03 2.58
N GLN A 71 8.83 8.08 2.64
CA GLN A 71 8.14 7.70 3.87
C GLN A 71 7.67 6.24 3.84
N PRO A 72 7.42 5.61 5.00
CA PRO A 72 6.85 4.26 5.05
C PRO A 72 5.48 4.17 4.36
N ALA A 73 5.28 3.14 3.54
CA ALA A 73 4.04 2.96 2.79
C ALA A 73 2.82 2.78 3.71
N GLY A 74 2.98 2.07 4.83
CA GLY A 74 1.91 1.87 5.81
C GLY A 74 1.42 3.20 6.42
N THR A 75 2.34 4.07 6.83
CA THR A 75 2.01 5.41 7.37
C THR A 75 1.33 6.28 6.32
N TRP A 76 1.82 6.25 5.08
CA TRP A 76 1.25 6.99 3.96
C TRP A 76 -0.19 6.57 3.67
N LEU A 77 -0.47 5.26 3.59
CA LEU A 77 -1.81 4.74 3.33
C LEU A 77 -2.77 4.95 4.51
N LYS A 78 -2.29 4.86 5.76
CA LYS A 78 -3.13 5.17 6.94
C LYS A 78 -3.53 6.64 6.94
N ARG A 79 -2.62 7.56 6.60
CA ARG A 79 -2.94 8.98 6.48
C ARG A 79 -4.01 9.20 5.40
N GLU A 80 -3.86 8.56 4.25
CA GLU A 80 -4.84 8.65 3.17
C GLU A 80 -6.20 8.07 3.58
N LEU A 81 -6.23 6.94 4.29
CA LEU A 81 -7.47 6.34 4.77
C LEU A 81 -8.25 7.30 5.67
N GLN A 82 -7.55 7.99 6.58
CA GLN A 82 -8.17 9.00 7.45
C GLN A 82 -8.71 10.17 6.64
N ARG A 83 -7.96 10.65 5.64
CA ARG A 83 -8.42 11.72 4.73
C ARG A 83 -9.70 11.33 3.98
N GLN A 84 -9.76 10.11 3.42
CA GLN A 84 -10.94 9.62 2.71
C GLN A 84 -12.17 9.53 3.62
N ARG A 85 -12.00 9.14 4.89
CA ARG A 85 -13.10 9.05 5.86
C ARG A 85 -13.61 10.41 6.35
N GLN A 86 -12.79 11.45 6.33
CA GLN A 86 -13.21 12.81 6.71
C GLN A 86 -13.98 13.53 5.60
N LEU A 87 -13.85 13.07 4.37
CA LEU A 87 -14.55 13.61 3.20
C LEU A 87 -15.92 12.96 2.96
N HIS A 88 -16.30 12.01 3.82
CA HIS A 88 -17.58 11.32 3.83
C HIS A 88 -18.31 11.62 5.14
#